data_AF-A0A7X0EZ91-F1
#
_entry.id   AF-A0A7X0EZ91-F1
#
_cell.length_a   1.000
_cell.length_b   1.000
_cell.length_c   1.000
_cell.angle_alpha   90.00
_cell.angle_beta   90.00
_cell.angle_gamma   90.00
#
_symmetry.space_group_name_H-M   'P 1'
#
loop_
_entity.id
_entity.type
_entity.pdbx_description
1 polymer ?
#
loop_
_entity_poly.entity_id
_entity_poly.type
_entity_poly.pdbx_seq_one_letter_code
_entity_poly.pdbx_strand_id
1 'polypeptide(L)'
;MTDPRPAATAEAVAAASAGSYARIVAALIRVTGDWTLAEDSAQEALALALERWPRDGVPASPGGWLMTVARNRATDVLRRASVERRKLQELAELADPAPAGREQVVDDRLRLIFTCCHPALSLEARVALTLRTVCGVPTADIARVFLVSESAMTRRLTRAKAKIADARIPYRVPSGQELAERLPGVLAVLYLLFTRGYDAGGEPAFADEAIRLARLLDRLPPGEPEVSALLALFLFQHSRREARRDADGRLLPLDRQDRRRWDRAAIAEGLEVLGRVRGDGPYALQARIAAHHATAPDAEATDWPAIARWYDRLARLHPSPVIALNRAVAHGYAHGPRAGLALIEQACAGGALDDYPLALAARAGLVARLGDRGHAAALFRRAAARTAVEPERRALLDRADELLA
;
A
#
# COMPACT_ATOMS: atom_id res chain seq x y z
N MET A 1 19.65 -36.66 -0.25
CA MET A 1 20.24 -35.46 0.37
C MET A 1 20.44 -34.43 -0.72
N THR A 2 19.51 -33.50 -0.87
CA THR A 2 19.65 -32.34 -1.75
C THR A 2 20.71 -31.43 -1.13
N ASP A 3 21.72 -31.05 -1.89
CA ASP A 3 22.74 -30.08 -1.46
C ASP A 3 22.03 -28.80 -0.96
N PRO A 4 22.28 -28.30 0.25
CA PRO A 4 21.60 -27.11 0.78
C PRO A 4 22.13 -25.79 0.17
N ARG A 5 23.27 -25.81 -0.52
CA ARG A 5 23.91 -24.62 -1.13
C ARG A 5 23.07 -23.89 -2.19
N PRO A 6 22.32 -24.56 -3.10
CA PRO A 6 21.46 -23.90 -4.08
C PRO A 6 20.29 -23.14 -3.44
N ALA A 7 19.71 -23.68 -2.36
CA ALA A 7 18.60 -23.05 -1.64
C ALA A 7 19.06 -21.77 -0.92
N ALA A 8 20.19 -21.85 -0.19
CA ALA A 8 20.79 -20.69 0.47
C ALA A 8 21.21 -19.59 -0.52
N THR A 9 21.66 -19.97 -1.71
CA THR A 9 22.04 -19.01 -2.77
C THR A 9 20.82 -18.35 -3.39
N ALA A 10 19.74 -19.10 -3.65
CA ALA A 10 18.48 -18.56 -4.14
C ALA A 10 17.87 -17.56 -3.14
N GLU A 11 17.94 -17.85 -1.84
CA GLU A 11 17.56 -16.91 -0.77
C GLU A 11 18.43 -15.65 -0.77
N ALA A 12 19.74 -15.79 -0.95
CA ALA A 12 20.65 -14.64 -1.04
C ALA A 12 20.33 -13.76 -2.26
N VAL A 13 20.02 -14.35 -3.42
CA VAL A 13 19.59 -13.60 -4.61
C VAL A 13 18.25 -12.91 -4.35
N ALA A 14 17.28 -13.59 -3.75
CA ALA A 14 15.98 -13.01 -3.41
C ALA A 14 16.13 -11.81 -2.45
N ALA A 15 16.95 -11.96 -1.40
CA ALA A 15 17.25 -10.88 -0.45
C ALA A 15 17.96 -9.69 -1.14
N ALA A 16 18.96 -9.96 -1.98
CA ALA A 16 19.67 -8.92 -2.73
C ALA A 16 18.74 -8.18 -3.72
N SER A 17 17.86 -8.93 -4.39
CA SER A 17 16.85 -8.40 -5.32
C SER A 17 15.86 -7.48 -4.62
N ALA A 18 15.26 -7.92 -3.51
CA ALA A 18 14.32 -7.13 -2.71
C ALA A 18 14.93 -5.81 -2.23
N GLY A 19 16.24 -5.81 -1.94
CA GLY A 19 16.97 -4.63 -1.49
C GLY A 19 17.50 -3.72 -2.60
N SER A 20 17.68 -4.21 -3.84
CA SER A 20 18.50 -3.52 -4.85
C SER A 20 17.88 -3.40 -6.24
N TYR A 21 16.90 -4.21 -6.61
CA TYR A 21 16.36 -4.23 -7.98
C TYR A 21 15.81 -2.87 -8.41
N ALA A 22 14.91 -2.29 -7.62
CA ALA A 22 14.32 -0.98 -7.94
C ALA A 22 15.38 0.13 -8.04
N ARG A 23 16.44 0.06 -7.23
CA ARG A 23 17.57 1.01 -7.27
C ARG A 23 18.37 0.87 -8.56
N ILE A 24 18.65 -0.36 -8.98
CA ILE A 24 19.37 -0.64 -10.23
C ILE A 24 18.59 -0.13 -11.43
N VAL A 25 17.30 -0.50 -11.51
CA VAL A 25 16.41 -0.06 -12.58
C VAL A 25 16.32 1.47 -12.63
N ALA A 26 16.12 2.13 -11.48
CA ALA A 26 16.06 3.58 -11.40
C ALA A 26 17.34 4.27 -11.89
N ALA A 27 18.50 3.81 -11.41
CA ALA A 27 19.80 4.38 -11.78
C ALA A 27 20.08 4.21 -13.27
N LEU A 28 19.74 3.06 -13.85
CA LEU A 28 19.90 2.82 -15.28
C LEU A 28 18.94 3.68 -16.11
N ILE A 29 17.64 3.79 -15.73
CA ILE A 29 16.69 4.67 -16.42
C ILE A 29 17.21 6.11 -16.46
N ARG A 30 17.76 6.60 -15.34
CA ARG A 30 18.29 7.97 -15.26
C ARG A 30 19.35 8.25 -16.32
N VAL A 31 20.22 7.28 -16.59
CA VAL A 31 21.34 7.44 -17.53
C VAL A 31 20.94 7.10 -18.96
N THR A 32 20.21 6.00 -19.15
CA THR A 32 19.87 5.51 -20.50
C THR A 32 18.67 6.26 -21.08
N GLY A 33 17.76 6.74 -20.24
CA GLY A 33 16.43 7.20 -20.63
C GLY A 33 15.51 6.07 -21.11
N ASP A 34 15.92 4.81 -20.95
CA ASP A 34 15.25 3.63 -21.49
C ASP A 34 14.90 2.65 -20.38
N TRP A 35 13.59 2.56 -20.11
CA TRP A 35 13.01 1.69 -19.09
C TRP A 35 13.20 0.21 -19.40
N THR A 36 12.99 -0.18 -20.65
CA THR A 36 13.11 -1.57 -21.07
C THR A 36 14.54 -2.04 -20.93
N LEU A 37 15.49 -1.24 -21.43
CA LEU A 37 16.92 -1.54 -21.29
C LEU A 37 17.35 -1.68 -19.83
N ALA A 38 16.85 -0.81 -18.96
CA ALA A 38 17.18 -0.84 -17.54
C ALA A 38 16.67 -2.10 -16.84
N GLU A 39 15.42 -2.51 -17.10
CA GLU A 39 14.84 -3.72 -16.53
C GLU A 39 15.49 -4.99 -17.07
N ASP A 40 15.70 -5.08 -18.38
CA ASP A 40 16.33 -6.24 -19.01
C ASP A 40 17.75 -6.44 -18.45
N SER A 41 18.50 -5.35 -18.35
CA SER A 41 19.85 -5.36 -17.75
C SER A 41 19.83 -5.81 -16.29
N ALA A 42 18.87 -5.35 -15.49
CA ALA A 42 18.74 -5.76 -14.09
C ALA A 42 18.32 -7.24 -13.94
N GLN A 43 17.43 -7.73 -14.81
CA GLN A 43 16.99 -9.12 -14.82
C GLN A 43 18.11 -10.07 -15.26
N GLU A 44 18.87 -9.70 -16.28
CA GLU A 44 20.06 -10.47 -16.69
C GLU A 44 21.11 -10.52 -15.57
N ALA A 45 21.28 -9.44 -14.81
CA ALA A 45 22.16 -9.46 -13.65
C ALA A 45 21.68 -10.45 -12.57
N LEU A 46 20.38 -10.52 -12.31
CA LEU A 46 19.80 -11.52 -11.40
C LEU A 46 19.95 -12.95 -11.93
N ALA A 47 19.73 -13.16 -13.24
CA ALA A 47 19.92 -14.46 -13.88
C ALA A 47 21.37 -14.93 -13.75
N LEU A 48 22.33 -14.03 -14.01
CA LEU A 48 23.75 -14.33 -13.86
C LEU A 48 24.12 -14.61 -12.39
N ALA A 49 23.51 -13.92 -11.42
CA ALA A 49 23.72 -14.20 -10.00
C ALA A 49 23.28 -15.64 -9.65
N LEU A 50 22.12 -16.07 -10.12
CA LEU A 50 21.61 -17.44 -9.91
C LEU A 50 22.52 -18.50 -10.55
N GLU A 51 23.21 -18.17 -11.64
CA GLU A 51 24.16 -19.07 -12.29
C GLU A 51 25.53 -19.10 -11.59
N ARG A 52 26.07 -17.93 -11.23
CA ARG A 52 27.45 -17.80 -10.72
C ARG A 52 27.59 -18.03 -9.23
N TRP A 53 26.71 -17.45 -8.41
CA TRP A 53 26.88 -17.48 -6.95
C TRP A 53 26.89 -18.90 -6.36
N PRO A 54 26.19 -19.91 -6.90
CA PRO A 54 26.30 -21.28 -6.40
C PRO A 54 27.72 -21.88 -6.56
N ARG A 55 28.49 -21.39 -7.55
CA ARG A 55 29.86 -21.84 -7.84
C ARG A 55 30.91 -20.96 -7.16
N ASP A 56 30.75 -19.64 -7.29
CA ASP A 56 31.75 -18.64 -6.93
C ASP A 56 31.55 -18.09 -5.50
N GLY A 57 30.43 -18.42 -4.86
CA GLY A 57 30.00 -17.85 -3.58
C GLY A 57 29.26 -16.51 -3.75
N VAL A 58 28.50 -16.14 -2.71
CA VAL A 58 27.78 -14.86 -2.67
C VAL A 58 28.79 -13.72 -2.41
N PRO A 59 28.83 -12.67 -3.25
CA PRO A 59 29.74 -11.53 -3.05
C PRO A 59 29.50 -10.81 -1.72
N ALA A 60 30.54 -10.18 -1.16
CA ALA A 60 30.43 -9.38 0.06
C ALA A 60 29.43 -8.20 -0.07
N SER A 61 29.28 -7.66 -1.28
CA SER A 61 28.22 -6.68 -1.62
C SER A 61 27.37 -7.22 -2.78
N PRO A 62 26.31 -8.00 -2.49
CA PRO A 62 25.44 -8.57 -3.51
C PRO A 62 24.79 -7.50 -4.40
N GLY A 63 24.31 -6.41 -3.78
CA GLY A 63 23.67 -5.30 -4.49
C GLY A 63 24.63 -4.53 -5.40
N GLY A 64 25.88 -4.29 -4.94
CA GLY A 64 26.91 -3.65 -5.76
C GLY A 64 27.35 -4.51 -6.95
N TRP A 65 27.43 -5.82 -6.74
CA TRP A 65 27.70 -6.77 -7.82
C TRP A 65 26.59 -6.75 -8.88
N LEU A 66 25.32 -6.80 -8.45
CA LEU A 66 24.17 -6.75 -9.37
C LEU A 66 24.14 -5.44 -10.18
N MET A 67 24.40 -4.30 -9.54
CA MET A 67 24.50 -3.01 -10.23
C MET A 67 25.59 -3.03 -11.30
N THR A 68 26.78 -3.55 -10.96
CA THR A 68 27.92 -3.61 -11.88
C THR A 68 27.59 -4.43 -13.12
N VAL A 69 27.00 -5.61 -12.92
CA VAL A 69 26.61 -6.51 -14.03
C VAL A 69 25.54 -5.87 -14.91
N ALA A 70 24.48 -5.32 -14.30
CA ALA A 70 23.40 -4.70 -15.06
C ALA A 70 23.91 -3.52 -15.90
N ARG A 71 24.77 -2.68 -15.34
CA ARG A 71 25.38 -1.56 -16.06
C ARG A 71 26.30 -1.99 -17.20
N ASN A 72 27.14 -3.01 -16.98
CA ASN A 72 27.98 -3.55 -18.05
C ASN A 72 27.11 -4.04 -19.21
N ARG A 73 26.01 -4.73 -18.89
CA ARG A 73 25.04 -5.17 -19.88
C ARG A 73 24.40 -4.02 -20.65
N ALA A 74 23.97 -2.97 -19.95
CA ALA A 74 23.41 -1.77 -20.58
C ALA A 74 24.44 -1.08 -21.51
N THR A 75 25.70 -1.00 -21.08
CA THR A 75 26.81 -0.45 -21.86
C THR A 75 27.02 -1.23 -23.15
N ASP A 76 26.99 -2.56 -23.08
CA ASP A 76 27.17 -3.42 -24.25
C ASP A 76 26.02 -3.27 -25.26
N VAL A 77 24.77 -3.12 -24.80
CA VAL A 77 23.64 -2.82 -25.71
C VAL A 77 23.84 -1.47 -26.39
N LEU A 78 24.18 -0.42 -25.64
CA LEU A 78 24.35 0.94 -26.18
C LEU A 78 25.53 1.04 -27.15
N ARG A 79 26.63 0.32 -26.89
CA ARG A 79 27.76 0.22 -27.82
C ARG A 79 27.35 -0.44 -29.14
N ARG A 80 26.59 -1.54 -29.08
CA ARG A 80 26.09 -2.24 -30.29
C ARG A 80 25.09 -1.39 -31.09
N ALA A 81 24.33 -0.54 -30.41
CA ALA A 81 23.37 0.37 -31.03
C ALA A 81 23.98 1.71 -31.51
N SER A 82 25.31 1.89 -31.44
CA SER A 82 26.02 3.12 -31.84
C SER A 82 25.49 4.40 -31.16
N VAL A 83 25.09 4.31 -29.90
CA VAL A 83 24.43 5.40 -29.15
C VAL A 83 25.43 6.46 -28.62
N GLU A 84 24.92 7.65 -28.32
CA GLU A 84 25.62 8.85 -27.82
C GLU A 84 26.73 8.55 -26.77
N ARG A 85 27.96 9.01 -27.05
CA ARG A 85 29.16 8.85 -26.19
C ARG A 85 28.95 9.34 -24.76
N ARG A 86 28.12 10.37 -24.55
CA ARG A 86 27.79 10.93 -23.23
C ARG A 86 27.11 9.90 -22.32
N LYS A 87 26.13 9.13 -22.83
CA LYS A 87 25.45 8.08 -22.04
C LYS A 87 26.41 6.97 -21.62
N LEU A 88 27.40 6.66 -22.46
CA LEU A 88 28.45 5.67 -22.13
C LEU A 88 29.38 6.18 -21.02
N GLN A 89 29.68 7.49 -20.99
CA GLN A 89 30.46 8.12 -19.91
C GLN A 89 29.66 8.15 -18.59
N GLU A 90 28.41 8.62 -18.62
CA GLU A 90 27.53 8.65 -17.45
C GLU A 90 27.28 7.23 -16.88
N LEU A 91 27.19 6.20 -17.73
CA LEU A 91 27.16 4.81 -17.25
C LEU A 91 28.48 4.44 -16.59
N ALA A 92 29.63 4.78 -17.16
CA ALA A 92 30.92 4.46 -16.57
C ALA A 92 31.08 5.03 -15.14
N GLU A 93 30.53 6.22 -14.88
CA GLU A 93 30.53 6.88 -13.57
C GLU A 93 29.69 6.15 -12.50
N LEU A 94 28.73 5.31 -12.89
CA LEU A 94 28.00 4.45 -11.94
C LEU A 94 28.88 3.34 -11.30
N ALA A 95 30.13 3.13 -11.75
CA ALA A 95 31.05 2.12 -11.19
C ALA A 95 31.78 2.54 -9.93
N ASP A 96 31.92 3.84 -9.66
CA ASP A 96 32.77 4.26 -8.55
C ASP A 96 32.18 3.63 -7.28
N PRO A 97 32.89 2.71 -6.58
CA PRO A 97 32.32 1.90 -5.50
C PRO A 97 31.96 2.72 -4.26
N ALA A 98 32.01 4.05 -4.35
CA ALA A 98 31.29 4.93 -3.45
C ALA A 98 29.82 4.45 -3.42
N PRO A 99 29.32 3.96 -2.28
CA PRO A 99 27.91 3.61 -2.17
C PRO A 99 27.12 4.85 -2.57
N ALA A 100 26.25 4.72 -3.58
CA ALA A 100 25.33 5.78 -3.95
C ALA A 100 24.76 6.36 -2.65
N GLY A 101 24.96 7.65 -2.42
CA GLY A 101 24.59 8.28 -1.16
C GLY A 101 23.15 7.94 -0.81
N ARG A 102 22.84 7.77 0.48
CA ARG A 102 21.50 7.39 0.94
C ARG A 102 20.41 8.31 0.34
N GLU A 103 20.74 9.57 0.11
CA GLU A 103 19.91 10.58 -0.55
C GLU A 103 19.65 10.27 -2.04
N GLN A 104 20.66 9.88 -2.80
CA GLN A 104 20.49 9.57 -4.23
C GLN A 104 19.60 8.33 -4.46
N VAL A 105 19.69 7.34 -3.57
CA VAL A 105 18.81 6.17 -3.58
C VAL A 105 17.36 6.54 -3.26
N VAL A 106 17.17 7.49 -2.35
CA VAL A 106 15.85 8.03 -1.99
C VAL A 106 15.24 8.74 -3.21
N ASP A 107 16.01 9.61 -3.87
CA ASP A 107 15.58 10.36 -5.04
C ASP A 107 15.18 9.45 -6.20
N ASP A 108 16.00 8.47 -6.53
CA ASP A 108 15.74 7.52 -7.62
C ASP A 108 14.42 6.75 -7.46
N ARG A 109 14.14 6.36 -6.22
CA ARG A 109 12.89 5.66 -5.92
C ARG A 109 11.69 6.60 -5.97
N LEU A 110 11.83 7.84 -5.52
CA LEU A 110 10.81 8.87 -5.68
C LEU A 110 10.51 9.14 -7.16
N ARG A 111 11.55 9.26 -8.01
CA ARG A 111 11.39 9.40 -9.47
C ARG A 111 10.57 8.25 -10.04
N LEU A 112 10.88 7.00 -9.69
CA LEU A 112 10.09 5.83 -10.14
C LEU A 112 8.63 5.93 -9.72
N ILE A 113 8.34 6.26 -8.44
CA ILE A 113 6.97 6.37 -7.94
C ILE A 113 6.18 7.40 -8.76
N PHE A 114 6.72 8.61 -8.95
CA PHE A 114 6.04 9.67 -9.70
C PHE A 114 5.85 9.31 -11.17
N THR A 115 6.82 8.65 -11.81
CA THR A 115 6.66 8.18 -13.18
C THR A 115 5.59 7.08 -13.28
N CYS A 116 5.59 6.10 -12.37
CA CYS A 116 4.58 5.04 -12.30
C CYS A 116 3.18 5.55 -12.00
N CYS A 117 3.06 6.65 -11.23
CA CYS A 117 1.78 7.22 -10.82
C CYS A 117 1.27 8.34 -11.75
N HIS A 118 1.89 8.53 -12.92
CA HIS A 118 1.56 9.62 -13.82
C HIS A 118 0.10 9.61 -14.30
N PRO A 119 -0.57 10.78 -14.39
CA PRO A 119 -1.98 10.89 -14.77
C PRO A 119 -2.35 10.24 -16.12
N ALA A 120 -1.40 10.19 -17.06
CA ALA A 120 -1.59 9.53 -18.35
C ALA A 120 -1.90 8.04 -18.26
N LEU A 121 -1.54 7.37 -17.16
CA LEU A 121 -1.80 5.94 -16.94
C LEU A 121 -3.16 5.74 -16.27
N SER A 122 -3.86 4.65 -16.57
CA SER A 122 -5.07 4.28 -15.81
C SER A 122 -4.70 3.93 -14.37
N LEU A 123 -5.63 4.09 -13.42
CA LEU A 123 -5.36 3.78 -12.00
C LEU A 123 -4.85 2.34 -11.81
N GLU A 124 -5.47 1.37 -12.50
CA GLU A 124 -5.02 -0.03 -12.48
C GLU A 124 -3.58 -0.18 -12.97
N ALA A 125 -3.20 0.52 -14.04
CA ALA A 125 -1.84 0.49 -14.56
C ALA A 125 -0.84 1.14 -13.58
N ARG A 126 -1.22 2.24 -12.92
CA ARG A 126 -0.37 2.90 -11.91
C ARG A 126 -0.08 1.98 -10.73
N VAL A 127 -1.12 1.33 -10.19
CA VAL A 127 -0.98 0.40 -9.06
C VAL A 127 -0.14 -0.80 -9.47
N ALA A 128 -0.46 -1.44 -10.60
CA ALA A 128 0.29 -2.61 -11.08
C ALA A 128 1.76 -2.30 -11.37
N LEU A 129 2.05 -1.16 -12.01
CA LEU A 129 3.42 -0.77 -12.36
C LEU A 129 4.24 -0.37 -11.12
N THR A 130 3.60 0.27 -10.13
CA THR A 130 4.22 0.59 -8.83
C THR A 130 4.56 -0.69 -8.07
N LEU A 131 3.63 -1.64 -7.99
CA LEU A 131 3.86 -2.96 -7.40
C LEU A 131 5.03 -3.68 -8.07
N ARG A 132 5.05 -3.72 -9.41
CA ARG A 132 6.09 -4.44 -10.15
C ARG A 132 7.46 -3.78 -10.01
N THR A 133 7.54 -2.47 -10.24
CA THR A 133 8.84 -1.79 -10.44
C THR A 133 9.40 -1.21 -9.16
N VAL A 134 8.54 -0.61 -8.34
CA VAL A 134 8.97 0.04 -7.08
C VAL A 134 9.04 -0.98 -5.96
N CYS A 135 8.05 -1.88 -5.88
CA CYS A 135 7.92 -2.83 -4.80
C CYS A 135 8.54 -4.20 -5.12
N GLY A 136 8.91 -4.45 -6.38
CA GLY A 136 9.55 -5.71 -6.81
C GLY A 136 8.63 -6.93 -6.84
N VAL A 137 7.30 -6.73 -6.77
CA VAL A 137 6.32 -7.82 -6.63
C VAL A 137 6.28 -8.65 -7.91
N PRO A 138 6.27 -10.00 -7.83
CA PRO A 138 6.16 -10.86 -9.00
C PRO A 138 4.87 -10.62 -9.80
N THR A 139 4.95 -10.70 -11.13
CA THR A 139 3.81 -10.45 -12.01
C THR A 139 2.64 -11.40 -11.74
N ALA A 140 2.92 -12.67 -11.42
CA ALA A 140 1.90 -13.65 -11.04
C ALA A 140 1.12 -13.21 -9.79
N ASP A 141 1.81 -12.70 -8.77
CA ASP A 141 1.19 -12.26 -7.52
C ASP A 141 0.32 -11.02 -7.76
N ILE A 142 0.82 -10.06 -8.55
CA ILE A 142 0.03 -8.90 -9.00
C ILE A 142 -1.21 -9.37 -9.79
N ALA A 143 -1.08 -10.37 -10.66
CA ALA A 143 -2.20 -10.89 -11.44
C ALA A 143 -3.30 -11.50 -10.56
N ARG A 144 -2.91 -12.28 -9.53
CA ARG A 144 -3.85 -12.81 -8.52
C ARG A 144 -4.59 -11.69 -7.79
N VAL A 145 -3.86 -10.67 -7.34
CA VAL A 145 -4.42 -9.49 -6.65
C VAL A 145 -5.42 -8.73 -7.53
N PHE A 146 -5.21 -8.71 -8.84
CA PHE A 146 -6.09 -8.07 -9.82
C PHE A 146 -7.16 -9.01 -10.41
N LEU A 147 -7.20 -10.28 -9.99
CA LEU A 147 -8.11 -11.31 -10.52
C LEU A 147 -8.07 -11.42 -12.05
N VAL A 148 -6.86 -11.33 -12.62
CA VAL A 148 -6.61 -11.52 -14.06
C VAL A 148 -5.57 -12.61 -14.27
N SER A 149 -5.46 -13.13 -15.49
CA SER A 149 -4.37 -14.04 -15.82
C SER A 149 -3.02 -13.33 -15.81
N GLU A 150 -1.94 -14.07 -15.50
CA GLU A 150 -0.58 -13.53 -15.53
C GLU A 150 -0.24 -12.92 -16.90
N SER A 151 -0.66 -13.57 -18.00
CA SER A 151 -0.45 -13.01 -19.34
C SER A 151 -1.17 -11.68 -19.57
N ALA A 152 -2.39 -11.51 -19.03
CA ALA A 152 -3.11 -10.24 -19.10
C ALA A 152 -2.42 -9.15 -18.29
N MET A 153 -1.87 -9.50 -17.12
CA MET A 153 -1.09 -8.58 -16.31
C MET A 153 0.22 -8.18 -17.00
N THR A 154 0.96 -9.12 -17.59
CA THR A 154 2.15 -8.82 -18.39
C THR A 154 1.82 -7.84 -19.51
N ARG A 155 0.77 -8.09 -20.29
CA ARG A 155 0.32 -7.16 -21.34
C ARG A 155 -0.04 -5.77 -20.79
N ARG A 156 -0.69 -5.70 -19.62
CA ARG A 156 -1.02 -4.43 -18.95
C ARG A 156 0.24 -3.65 -18.58
N LEU A 157 1.22 -4.31 -17.97
CA LEU A 157 2.50 -3.72 -17.59
C LEU A 157 3.29 -3.22 -18.81
N THR A 158 3.37 -4.02 -19.88
CA THR A 158 4.03 -3.63 -21.13
C THR A 158 3.37 -2.41 -21.76
N ARG A 159 2.03 -2.37 -21.85
CA ARG A 159 1.31 -1.19 -22.37
C ARG A 159 1.50 0.05 -21.51
N ALA A 160 1.55 -0.10 -20.20
CA ALA A 160 1.81 1.03 -19.29
C ALA A 160 3.21 1.62 -19.55
N LYS A 161 4.24 0.78 -19.71
CA LYS A 161 5.61 1.21 -20.04
C LYS A 161 5.70 1.86 -21.42
N ALA A 162 5.06 1.28 -22.43
CA ALA A 162 4.96 1.89 -23.76
C ALA A 162 4.32 3.28 -23.68
N LYS A 163 3.23 3.42 -22.92
CA LYS A 163 2.57 4.71 -22.72
C LYS A 163 3.46 5.75 -22.01
N ILE A 164 4.33 5.32 -21.09
CA ILE A 164 5.34 6.20 -20.46
C ILE A 164 6.31 6.75 -21.51
N ALA A 165 6.82 5.87 -22.37
CA ALA A 165 7.74 6.23 -23.45
C ALA A 165 7.07 7.12 -24.50
N ASP A 166 5.90 6.74 -24.99
CA ASP A 166 5.14 7.46 -26.02
C ASP A 166 4.75 8.87 -25.56
N ALA A 167 4.32 9.00 -24.30
CA ALA A 167 3.99 10.29 -23.70
C ALA A 167 5.23 11.09 -23.23
N ARG A 168 6.43 10.53 -23.40
CA ARG A 168 7.73 11.12 -23.00
C ARG A 168 7.71 11.65 -21.56
N ILE A 169 7.16 10.86 -20.65
CA ILE A 169 7.00 11.28 -19.25
C ILE A 169 8.39 11.49 -18.63
N PRO A 170 8.70 12.69 -18.12
CA PRO A 170 10.02 12.97 -17.55
C PRO A 170 10.31 12.08 -16.34
N TYR A 171 11.50 11.47 -16.33
CA TYR A 171 12.00 10.69 -15.20
C TYR A 171 12.63 11.60 -14.14
N ARG A 172 11.78 12.29 -13.39
CA ARG A 172 12.16 13.22 -12.32
C ARG A 172 11.10 13.25 -11.21
N VAL A 173 11.49 13.71 -10.03
CA VAL A 173 10.52 14.15 -9.03
C VAL A 173 9.95 15.48 -9.53
N PRO A 174 8.63 15.62 -9.68
CA PRO A 174 8.02 16.88 -10.08
C PRO A 174 8.19 17.93 -8.96
N SER A 175 8.10 19.21 -9.32
CA SER A 175 8.17 20.32 -8.34
C SER A 175 7.06 21.33 -8.60
N GLY A 176 6.79 22.18 -7.61
CA GLY A 176 5.77 23.23 -7.72
C GLY A 176 4.39 22.67 -8.07
N GLN A 177 3.74 23.27 -9.08
CA GLN A 177 2.39 22.88 -9.50
C GLN A 177 2.33 21.45 -10.05
N GLU A 178 3.37 20.97 -10.74
CA GLU A 178 3.43 19.61 -11.28
C GLU A 178 3.40 18.57 -10.14
N LEU A 179 4.01 18.89 -8.98
CA LEU A 179 3.96 18.05 -7.79
C LEU A 179 2.54 18.03 -7.23
N ALA A 180 1.93 19.20 -7.04
CA ALA A 180 0.57 19.32 -6.51
C ALA A 180 -0.47 18.56 -7.35
N GLU A 181 -0.33 18.55 -8.67
CA GLU A 181 -1.22 17.82 -9.57
C GLU A 181 -1.02 16.29 -9.52
N ARG A 182 0.22 15.82 -9.34
CA ARG A 182 0.55 14.39 -9.36
C ARG A 182 0.39 13.70 -8.01
N LEU A 183 0.62 14.44 -6.94
CA LEU A 183 0.66 13.91 -5.58
C LEU A 183 -0.65 13.18 -5.17
N PRO A 184 -1.86 13.70 -5.45
CA PRO A 184 -3.09 12.98 -5.11
C PRO A 184 -3.16 11.58 -5.71
N GLY A 185 -2.67 11.41 -6.95
CA GLY A 185 -2.60 10.11 -7.61
C GLY A 185 -1.62 9.14 -6.94
N VAL A 186 -0.46 9.66 -6.49
CA VAL A 186 0.52 8.88 -5.72
C VAL A 186 -0.08 8.42 -4.40
N LEU A 187 -0.71 9.34 -3.65
CA LEU A 187 -1.34 9.04 -2.36
C LEU A 187 -2.46 8.00 -2.50
N ALA A 188 -3.28 8.11 -3.55
CA ALA A 188 -4.31 7.11 -3.85
C ALA A 188 -3.72 5.72 -4.14
N VAL A 189 -2.63 5.63 -4.89
CA VAL A 189 -1.93 4.36 -5.16
C VAL A 189 -1.37 3.77 -3.86
N LEU A 190 -0.74 4.59 -3.00
CA LEU A 190 -0.23 4.11 -1.72
C LEU A 190 -1.35 3.67 -0.78
N TYR A 191 -2.47 4.39 -0.75
CA TYR A 191 -3.65 4.00 0.04
C TYR A 191 -4.20 2.65 -0.41
N LEU A 192 -4.32 2.43 -1.72
CA LEU A 192 -4.76 1.15 -2.27
C LEU A 192 -3.77 0.03 -1.95
N LEU A 193 -2.47 0.30 -2.09
CA LEU A 193 -1.41 -0.65 -1.73
C LEU A 193 -1.50 -1.05 -0.27
N PHE A 194 -1.64 -0.07 0.63
CA PHE A 194 -1.78 -0.32 2.05
C PHE A 194 -3.03 -1.15 2.36
N THR A 195 -4.17 -0.79 1.76
CA THR A 195 -5.44 -1.52 1.95
C THR A 195 -5.29 -3.00 1.57
N ARG A 196 -4.58 -3.30 0.46
CA ARG A 196 -4.31 -4.68 0.07
C ARG A 196 -3.49 -5.49 1.07
N GLY A 197 -2.62 -4.85 1.86
CA GLY A 197 -1.91 -5.52 2.96
C GLY A 197 -2.65 -5.48 4.30
N TYR A 198 -3.66 -4.64 4.40
CA TYR A 198 -4.50 -4.49 5.59
C TYR A 198 -5.61 -5.55 5.66
N ASP A 199 -6.18 -5.90 4.51
CA ASP A 199 -7.34 -6.80 4.39
C ASP A 199 -7.05 -8.23 4.90
N ALA A 200 -8.09 -8.94 5.33
CA ALA A 200 -7.95 -10.28 5.92
C ALA A 200 -7.39 -11.34 4.95
N GLY A 201 -7.56 -11.15 3.64
CA GLY A 201 -6.96 -11.98 2.60
C GLY A 201 -5.69 -11.39 1.98
N GLY A 202 -5.19 -10.28 2.53
CA GLY A 202 -4.07 -9.51 1.99
C GLY A 202 -2.70 -10.09 2.27
N GLU A 203 -1.68 -9.59 1.56
CA GLU A 203 -0.27 -9.89 1.86
C GLU A 203 0.30 -8.77 2.74
N PRO A 204 0.68 -9.03 4.01
CA PRO A 204 1.13 -8.00 4.95
C PRO A 204 2.29 -7.14 4.44
N ALA A 205 3.15 -7.73 3.60
CA ALA A 205 4.28 -7.06 2.97
C ALA A 205 3.85 -5.80 2.16
N PHE A 206 2.64 -5.76 1.61
CA PHE A 206 2.14 -4.56 0.92
C PHE A 206 1.89 -3.39 1.86
N ALA A 207 1.42 -3.65 3.09
CA ALA A 207 1.20 -2.60 4.07
C ALA A 207 2.52 -2.03 4.59
N ASP A 208 3.49 -2.90 4.88
CA ASP A 208 4.86 -2.50 5.25
C ASP A 208 5.50 -1.65 4.16
N GLU A 209 5.30 -2.05 2.91
CA GLU A 209 5.82 -1.34 1.76
C GLU A 209 5.17 0.03 1.57
N ALA A 210 3.85 0.12 1.69
CA ALA A 210 3.15 1.39 1.63
C ALA A 210 3.62 2.36 2.72
N ILE A 211 3.87 1.88 3.95
CA ILE A 211 4.47 2.69 5.03
C ILE A 211 5.89 3.14 4.64
N ARG A 212 6.73 2.23 4.11
CA ARG A 212 8.09 2.56 3.66
C ARG A 212 8.08 3.65 2.59
N LEU A 213 7.16 3.58 1.63
CA LEU A 213 6.98 4.56 0.57
C LEU A 213 6.41 5.89 1.08
N ALA A 214 5.45 5.85 2.00
CA ALA A 214 4.91 7.06 2.63
C ALA A 214 5.98 7.81 3.45
N ARG A 215 6.84 7.09 4.20
CA ARG A 215 8.01 7.68 4.89
C ARG A 215 9.02 8.28 3.92
N LEU A 216 9.12 7.73 2.71
CA LEU A 216 10.00 8.27 1.67
C LEU A 216 9.45 9.60 1.14
N LEU A 217 8.14 9.65 0.86
CA LEU A 217 7.47 10.87 0.42
C LEU A 217 7.45 11.96 1.50
N ASP A 218 7.32 11.60 2.78
CA ASP A 218 7.29 12.57 3.90
C ASP A 218 8.60 13.36 4.04
N ARG A 219 9.68 12.91 3.38
CA ARG A 219 10.97 13.59 3.33
C ARG A 219 11.09 14.61 2.21
N LEU A 220 10.12 14.67 1.29
CA LEU A 220 10.13 15.64 0.19
C LEU A 220 9.93 17.07 0.72
N PRO A 221 10.83 18.01 0.42
CA PRO A 221 10.61 19.42 0.69
C PRO A 221 9.82 20.09 -0.46
N PRO A 222 8.94 21.08 -0.16
CA PRO A 222 8.42 21.39 1.17
C PRO A 222 7.48 20.28 1.66
N GLY A 223 7.40 20.08 2.98
CA GLY A 223 6.58 19.01 3.57
C GLY A 223 5.10 19.16 3.20
N GLU A 224 4.52 18.10 2.62
CA GLU A 224 3.14 18.06 2.15
C GLU A 224 2.21 17.48 3.23
N PRO A 225 1.24 18.25 3.78
CA PRO A 225 0.44 17.81 4.92
C PRO A 225 -0.31 16.49 4.69
N GLU A 226 -0.80 16.25 3.48
CA GLU A 226 -1.54 15.02 3.14
C GLU A 226 -0.63 13.79 3.02
N VAL A 227 0.67 13.97 2.73
CA VAL A 227 1.65 12.88 2.79
C VAL A 227 1.86 12.46 4.24
N SER A 228 2.15 13.42 5.12
CA SER A 228 2.32 13.17 6.55
C SER A 228 1.06 12.55 7.15
N ALA A 229 -0.12 13.06 6.77
CA ALA A 229 -1.38 12.51 7.22
C ALA A 229 -1.61 11.05 6.78
N LEU A 230 -1.30 10.72 5.52
CA LEU A 230 -1.43 9.35 5.02
C LEU A 230 -0.46 8.41 5.74
N LEU A 231 0.77 8.84 5.99
CA LEU A 231 1.73 8.08 6.79
C LEU A 231 1.20 7.83 8.21
N ALA A 232 0.71 8.86 8.90
CA ALA A 232 0.13 8.72 10.23
C ALA A 232 -1.06 7.74 10.23
N LEU A 233 -1.96 7.86 9.25
CA LEU A 233 -3.08 6.94 9.06
C LEU A 233 -2.62 5.49 8.95
N PHE A 234 -1.63 5.22 8.10
CA PHE A 234 -1.07 3.87 7.96
C PHE A 234 -0.46 3.36 9.25
N LEU A 235 0.32 4.17 9.96
CA LEU A 235 0.93 3.79 11.22
C LEU A 235 -0.13 3.42 12.28
N PHE A 236 -1.18 4.24 12.43
CA PHE A 236 -2.26 3.94 13.36
C PHE A 236 -3.00 2.65 12.99
N GLN A 237 -3.34 2.47 11.72
CA GLN A 237 -4.04 1.28 11.27
C GLN A 237 -3.17 0.03 11.39
N HIS A 238 -1.89 0.11 11.02
CA HIS A 238 -0.95 -0.99 11.02
C HIS A 238 -0.49 -1.39 12.43
N SER A 239 -0.49 -0.46 13.39
CA SER A 239 -0.05 -0.73 14.77
C SER A 239 -0.76 -1.91 15.44
N ARG A 240 -2.01 -2.19 15.05
CA ARG A 240 -2.82 -3.29 15.58
C ARG A 240 -2.72 -4.60 14.82
N ARG A 241 -1.87 -4.73 13.80
CA ARG A 241 -1.88 -5.90 12.88
C ARG A 241 -1.86 -7.25 13.61
N GLU A 242 -1.03 -7.37 14.65
CA GLU A 242 -0.85 -8.61 15.41
C GLU A 242 -2.05 -8.93 16.31
N ALA A 243 -2.87 -7.93 16.61
CA ALA A 243 -4.05 -8.05 17.47
C ALA A 243 -5.35 -8.22 16.68
N ARG A 244 -5.33 -8.17 15.33
CA ARG A 244 -6.54 -8.34 14.51
C ARG A 244 -7.04 -9.77 14.44
N ARG A 245 -6.21 -10.74 14.86
CA ARG A 245 -6.55 -12.16 14.85
C ARG A 245 -6.29 -12.82 16.18
N ASP A 246 -7.12 -13.80 16.52
CA ASP A 246 -6.84 -14.72 17.62
C ASP A 246 -5.82 -15.79 17.22
N ALA A 247 -5.50 -16.69 18.15
CA ALA A 247 -4.57 -17.79 17.92
C ALA A 247 -5.04 -18.78 16.84
N ASP A 248 -6.36 -18.85 16.59
CA ASP A 248 -6.98 -19.70 15.57
C ASP A 248 -7.06 -18.98 14.20
N GLY A 249 -6.54 -17.76 14.09
CA GLY A 249 -6.56 -16.95 12.89
C GLY A 249 -7.91 -16.30 12.58
N ARG A 250 -8.89 -16.34 13.51
CA ARG A 250 -10.19 -15.68 13.36
C ARG A 250 -10.05 -14.17 13.51
N LEU A 251 -10.84 -13.41 12.77
CA LEU A 251 -10.83 -11.95 12.86
C LEU A 251 -11.46 -11.47 14.17
N LEU A 252 -10.78 -10.54 14.83
CA LEU A 252 -11.25 -9.90 16.04
C LEU A 252 -11.75 -8.47 15.75
N PRO A 253 -13.01 -8.15 16.10
CA PRO A 253 -13.51 -6.79 16.01
C PRO A 253 -12.75 -5.89 16.99
N LEU A 254 -12.72 -4.58 16.71
CA LEU A 254 -11.83 -3.63 17.37
C LEU A 254 -11.98 -3.60 18.90
N ASP A 255 -13.20 -3.79 19.40
CA ASP A 255 -13.52 -3.84 20.83
C ASP A 255 -12.99 -5.10 21.54
N ARG A 256 -12.67 -6.16 20.80
CA ARG A 256 -12.12 -7.42 21.32
C ARG A 256 -10.61 -7.56 21.13
N GLN A 257 -9.95 -6.61 20.50
CA GLN A 257 -8.50 -6.66 20.28
C GLN A 257 -7.76 -6.33 21.57
N ASP A 258 -6.77 -7.15 21.93
CA ASP A 258 -5.87 -6.83 23.03
C ASP A 258 -4.96 -5.65 22.66
N ARG A 259 -5.27 -4.47 23.20
CA ARG A 259 -4.54 -3.22 22.97
C ARG A 259 -3.13 -3.21 23.57
N ARG A 260 -2.78 -4.19 24.41
CA ARG A 260 -1.40 -4.38 24.92
C ARG A 260 -0.47 -4.91 23.84
N ARG A 261 -1.03 -5.62 22.85
CA ARG A 261 -0.29 -6.17 21.69
C ARG A 261 -0.13 -5.16 20.54
N TRP A 262 -0.67 -3.95 20.68
CA TRP A 262 -0.52 -2.91 19.66
C TRP A 262 0.90 -2.32 19.68
N ASP A 263 1.44 -2.06 18.50
CA ASP A 263 2.75 -1.46 18.30
C ASP A 263 2.76 0.00 18.80
N ARG A 264 3.27 0.18 20.02
CA ARG A 264 3.35 1.50 20.67
C ARG A 264 4.32 2.45 19.98
N ALA A 265 5.36 1.92 19.35
CA ALA A 265 6.32 2.75 18.60
C ALA A 265 5.66 3.33 17.34
N ALA A 266 4.91 2.51 16.59
CA ALA A 266 4.15 2.99 15.44
C ALA A 266 3.08 4.02 15.83
N ILE A 267 2.38 3.82 16.96
CA ILE A 267 1.41 4.81 17.46
C ILE A 267 2.09 6.13 17.82
N ALA A 268 3.22 6.08 18.54
CA ALA A 268 3.98 7.28 18.91
C ALA A 268 4.47 8.05 17.67
N GLU A 269 5.08 7.37 16.71
CA GLU A 269 5.49 7.96 15.43
C GLU A 269 4.29 8.57 14.69
N GLY A 270 3.16 7.86 14.64
CA GLY A 270 1.93 8.36 14.01
C GLY A 270 1.44 9.67 14.65
N LEU A 271 1.53 9.80 15.98
CA LEU A 271 1.16 11.03 16.69
C LEU A 271 2.12 12.18 16.40
N GLU A 272 3.43 11.92 16.37
CA GLU A 272 4.45 12.93 16.03
C GLU A 272 4.26 13.45 14.61
N VAL A 273 4.04 12.55 13.65
CA VAL A 273 3.76 12.91 12.26
C VAL A 273 2.45 13.69 12.16
N LEU A 274 1.37 13.21 12.77
CA LEU A 274 0.07 13.89 12.75
C LEU A 274 0.12 15.27 13.42
N GLY A 275 0.94 15.45 14.46
CA GLY A 275 1.14 16.73 15.15
C GLY A 275 1.71 17.84 14.26
N ARG A 276 2.39 17.48 13.16
CA ARG A 276 2.90 18.41 12.14
C ARG A 276 1.88 18.76 11.06
N VAL A 277 0.83 17.94 10.88
CA VAL A 277 -0.18 18.14 9.85
C VAL A 277 -1.00 19.40 10.13
N ARG A 278 -1.11 20.27 9.14
CA ARG A 278 -1.97 21.46 9.14
C ARG A 278 -3.06 21.29 8.08
N GLY A 279 -4.28 21.72 8.39
CA GLY A 279 -5.43 21.60 7.48
C GLY A 279 -6.24 20.31 7.65
N ASP A 280 -7.31 20.22 6.85
CA ASP A 280 -8.37 19.22 6.94
C ASP A 280 -8.56 18.46 5.63
N GLY A 281 -7.46 18.05 4.97
CA GLY A 281 -7.55 17.18 3.80
C GLY A 281 -8.10 15.78 4.13
N PRO A 282 -8.48 14.99 3.11
CA PRO A 282 -9.16 13.71 3.30
C PRO A 282 -8.34 12.72 4.12
N TYR A 283 -7.02 12.66 3.94
CA TYR A 283 -6.17 11.77 4.74
C TYR A 283 -5.92 12.35 6.14
N ALA A 284 -5.81 13.67 6.29
CA ALA A 284 -5.68 14.30 7.61
C ALA A 284 -6.89 14.01 8.50
N LEU A 285 -8.10 14.09 7.96
CA LEU A 285 -9.33 13.77 8.69
C LEU A 285 -9.40 12.27 9.07
N GLN A 286 -9.04 11.38 8.14
CA GLN A 286 -8.97 9.94 8.42
C GLN A 286 -7.92 9.60 9.47
N ALA A 287 -6.74 10.23 9.42
CA ALA A 287 -5.67 10.04 10.41
C ALA A 287 -6.13 10.47 11.81
N ARG A 288 -6.86 11.58 11.93
CA ARG A 288 -7.45 12.02 13.20
C ARG A 288 -8.48 11.03 13.75
N ILE A 289 -9.32 10.48 12.88
CA ILE A 289 -10.26 9.40 13.26
C ILE A 289 -9.49 8.18 13.77
N ALA A 290 -8.46 7.74 13.03
CA ALA A 290 -7.65 6.59 13.40
C ALA A 290 -6.88 6.82 14.72
N ALA A 291 -6.38 8.03 14.96
CA ALA A 291 -5.69 8.41 16.19
C ALA A 291 -6.58 8.25 17.44
N HIS A 292 -7.86 8.66 17.37
CA HIS A 292 -8.82 8.46 18.47
C HIS A 292 -9.00 6.99 18.82
N HIS A 293 -9.04 6.10 17.82
CA HIS A 293 -9.07 4.67 18.07
C HIS A 293 -7.75 4.13 18.60
N ALA A 294 -6.61 4.58 18.07
CA ALA A 294 -5.28 4.06 18.40
C ALA A 294 -4.80 4.48 19.80
N THR A 295 -5.26 5.63 20.30
CA THR A 295 -4.81 6.21 21.58
C THR A 295 -5.72 5.92 22.75
N ALA A 296 -6.98 5.54 22.52
CA ALA A 296 -7.87 5.16 23.60
C ALA A 296 -7.31 3.94 24.38
N PRO A 297 -7.37 3.94 25.72
CA PRO A 297 -6.84 2.84 26.53
C PRO A 297 -7.63 1.54 26.36
N ASP A 298 -8.93 1.65 26.09
CA ASP A 298 -9.86 0.54 25.86
C ASP A 298 -10.98 0.96 24.89
N ALA A 299 -11.91 0.03 24.61
CA ALA A 299 -13.02 0.26 23.68
C ALA A 299 -14.00 1.32 24.17
N GLU A 300 -14.28 1.37 25.47
CA GLU A 300 -15.28 2.24 26.09
C GLU A 300 -14.79 3.69 26.17
N ALA A 301 -13.48 3.88 26.39
CA ALA A 301 -12.82 5.18 26.43
C ALA A 301 -12.60 5.82 25.04
N THR A 302 -13.09 5.21 23.96
CA THR A 302 -12.97 5.78 22.60
C THR A 302 -13.86 7.02 22.47
N ASP A 303 -13.29 8.17 22.09
CA ASP A 303 -14.04 9.44 21.90
C ASP A 303 -14.87 9.41 20.60
N TRP A 304 -16.00 8.70 20.66
CA TRP A 304 -16.96 8.60 19.58
C TRP A 304 -17.56 9.96 19.18
N PRO A 305 -17.91 10.88 20.10
CA PRO A 305 -18.33 12.22 19.73
C PRO A 305 -17.31 12.97 18.86
N ALA A 306 -16.01 12.88 19.16
CA ALA A 306 -14.98 13.45 18.30
C ALA A 306 -14.90 12.76 16.94
N ILE A 307 -14.91 11.43 16.91
CA ILE A 307 -14.90 10.64 15.67
C ILE A 307 -16.09 11.02 14.77
N ALA A 308 -17.30 11.16 15.33
CA ALA A 308 -18.48 11.57 14.60
C ALA A 308 -18.32 12.97 13.96
N ARG A 309 -17.77 13.94 14.70
CA ARG A 309 -17.47 15.29 14.16
C ARG A 309 -16.45 15.26 13.03
N TRP A 310 -15.42 14.40 13.11
CA TRP A 310 -14.45 14.25 12.03
C TRP A 310 -15.06 13.61 10.79
N TYR A 311 -15.92 12.59 10.96
CA TYR A 311 -16.69 12.03 9.86
C TYR A 311 -17.66 13.04 9.24
N ASP A 312 -18.27 13.94 10.03
CA ASP A 312 -19.10 15.02 9.49
C ASP A 312 -18.29 15.95 8.57
N ARG A 313 -17.06 16.32 8.96
CA ARG A 313 -16.14 17.11 8.10
C ARG A 313 -15.74 16.32 6.86
N LEU A 314 -15.36 15.05 7.02
CA LEU A 314 -14.91 14.21 5.92
C LEU A 314 -16.02 13.99 4.88
N ALA A 315 -17.25 13.75 5.33
CA ALA A 315 -18.40 13.56 4.44
C ALA A 315 -18.74 14.82 3.63
N ARG A 316 -18.52 16.02 4.19
CA ARG A 316 -18.67 17.28 3.46
C ARG A 316 -17.56 17.50 2.42
N LEU A 317 -16.33 17.14 2.77
CA LEU A 317 -15.17 17.33 1.89
C LEU A 317 -15.15 16.32 0.75
N HIS A 318 -15.48 15.05 1.04
CA HIS A 318 -15.40 13.94 0.10
C HIS A 318 -16.66 13.07 0.21
N PRO A 319 -17.78 13.47 -0.41
CA PRO A 319 -19.02 12.71 -0.38
C PRO A 319 -18.83 11.30 -0.99
N SER A 320 -19.17 10.26 -0.25
CA SER A 320 -19.13 8.86 -0.70
C SER A 320 -20.10 8.02 0.13
N PRO A 321 -20.80 7.03 -0.47
CA PRO A 321 -21.64 6.10 0.28
C PRO A 321 -20.91 5.41 1.43
N VAL A 322 -19.63 5.05 1.23
CA VAL A 322 -18.81 4.39 2.27
C VAL A 322 -18.50 5.35 3.41
N ILE A 323 -18.18 6.61 3.12
CA ILE A 323 -17.93 7.63 4.15
C ILE A 323 -19.23 7.94 4.90
N ALA A 324 -20.38 8.00 4.22
CA ALA A 324 -21.69 8.17 4.84
C ALA A 324 -22.05 7.01 5.78
N LEU A 325 -21.75 5.77 5.38
CA LEU A 325 -21.92 4.58 6.22
C LEU A 325 -21.02 4.64 7.47
N ASN A 326 -19.73 4.94 7.32
CA ASN A 326 -18.80 5.04 8.44
C ASN A 326 -19.20 6.16 9.42
N ARG A 327 -19.67 7.29 8.88
CA ARG A 327 -20.27 8.37 9.65
C ARG A 327 -21.48 7.89 10.46
N ALA A 328 -22.37 7.13 9.84
CA ALA A 328 -23.56 6.59 10.50
C ALA A 328 -23.18 5.68 11.69
N VAL A 329 -22.16 4.83 11.52
CA VAL A 329 -21.63 4.01 12.61
C VAL A 329 -21.11 4.89 13.74
N ALA A 330 -20.26 5.89 13.45
CA ALA A 330 -19.72 6.79 14.46
C ALA A 330 -20.82 7.52 15.26
N HIS A 331 -21.85 8.03 14.58
CA HIS A 331 -23.02 8.65 15.20
C HIS A 331 -23.82 7.65 16.04
N GLY A 332 -23.94 6.40 15.59
CA GLY A 332 -24.58 5.32 16.35
C GLY A 332 -23.89 5.02 17.68
N TYR A 333 -22.56 5.14 17.72
CA TYR A 333 -21.81 5.00 18.97
C TYR A 333 -21.84 6.29 19.82
N ALA A 334 -21.75 7.48 19.21
CA ALA A 334 -21.70 8.76 19.91
C ALA A 334 -23.04 9.22 20.49
N HIS A 335 -24.15 8.97 19.76
CA HIS A 335 -25.47 9.54 20.06
C HIS A 335 -26.56 8.46 20.18
N GLY A 336 -26.15 7.19 20.19
CA GLY A 336 -27.00 6.03 20.39
C GLY A 336 -27.46 5.36 19.09
N PRO A 337 -27.84 4.07 19.16
CA PRO A 337 -28.01 3.25 17.95
C PRO A 337 -29.07 3.76 16.97
N ARG A 338 -30.14 4.41 17.47
CA ARG A 338 -31.19 4.99 16.62
C ARG A 338 -30.67 6.10 15.70
N ALA A 339 -29.77 6.95 16.18
CA ALA A 339 -29.16 8.00 15.38
C ALA A 339 -28.34 7.41 14.23
N GLY A 340 -27.57 6.36 14.51
CA GLY A 340 -26.80 5.65 13.49
C GLY A 340 -27.70 4.95 12.45
N LEU A 341 -28.76 4.27 12.89
CA LEU A 341 -29.69 3.59 11.99
C LEU A 341 -30.39 4.56 11.02
N ALA A 342 -30.85 5.72 11.52
CA ALA A 342 -31.45 6.75 10.67
C ALA A 342 -30.47 7.26 9.60
N LEU A 343 -29.18 7.38 9.95
CA LEU A 343 -28.15 7.78 8.99
C LEU A 343 -27.78 6.66 8.00
N ILE A 344 -27.84 5.38 8.41
CA ILE A 344 -27.68 4.25 7.49
C ILE A 344 -28.82 4.27 6.46
N GLU A 345 -30.07 4.48 6.89
CA GLU A 345 -31.22 4.58 5.97
C GLU A 345 -31.03 5.70 4.95
N GLN A 346 -30.56 6.89 5.39
CA GLN A 346 -30.22 7.99 4.49
C GLN A 346 -29.09 7.63 3.51
N ALA A 347 -28.04 6.94 3.98
CA ALA A 347 -26.93 6.52 3.14
C ALA A 347 -27.35 5.47 2.09
N CYS A 348 -28.30 4.59 2.43
CA CYS A 348 -28.84 3.59 1.51
C CYS A 348 -29.87 4.14 0.52
N ALA A 349 -30.43 5.34 0.74
CA ALA A 349 -31.49 5.90 -0.12
C ALA A 349 -31.11 6.01 -1.61
N GLY A 350 -29.80 6.05 -1.92
CA GLY A 350 -29.29 6.03 -3.30
C GLY A 350 -29.09 4.62 -3.91
N GLY A 351 -29.47 3.55 -3.23
CA GLY A 351 -29.37 2.14 -3.68
C GLY A 351 -27.95 1.54 -3.67
N ALA A 352 -26.91 2.36 -3.57
CA ALA A 352 -25.51 1.92 -3.65
C ALA A 352 -25.06 0.97 -2.51
N LEU A 353 -25.83 0.87 -1.42
CA LEU A 353 -25.48 0.12 -0.21
C LEU A 353 -26.46 -1.03 0.12
N ASP A 354 -27.52 -1.25 -0.65
CA ASP A 354 -28.65 -2.13 -0.27
C ASP A 354 -28.26 -3.59 0.00
N ASP A 355 -27.26 -4.10 -0.74
CA ASP A 355 -26.68 -5.42 -0.55
C ASP A 355 -25.18 -5.38 -0.19
N TYR A 356 -24.69 -4.20 0.23
CA TYR A 356 -23.30 -4.06 0.63
C TYR A 356 -23.05 -4.74 1.98
N PRO A 357 -22.15 -5.75 2.08
CA PRO A 357 -21.98 -6.56 3.29
C PRO A 357 -21.71 -5.72 4.55
N LEU A 358 -20.89 -4.67 4.44
CA LEU A 358 -20.57 -3.81 5.59
C LEU A 358 -21.74 -2.93 6.02
N ALA A 359 -22.65 -2.56 5.10
CA ALA A 359 -23.86 -1.82 5.47
C ALA A 359 -24.81 -2.73 6.28
N LEU A 360 -24.97 -3.98 5.84
CA LEU A 360 -25.73 -5.00 6.56
C LEU A 360 -25.12 -5.28 7.94
N ALA A 361 -23.80 -5.46 8.04
CA ALA A 361 -23.10 -5.69 9.30
C ALA A 361 -23.18 -4.48 10.25
N ALA A 362 -23.04 -3.26 9.74
CA ALA A 362 -23.20 -2.04 10.53
C ALA A 362 -24.63 -1.92 11.10
N ARG A 363 -25.65 -2.18 10.28
CA ARG A 363 -27.05 -2.22 10.72
C ARG A 363 -27.25 -3.30 11.79
N ALA A 364 -26.74 -4.51 11.55
CA ALA A 364 -26.82 -5.62 12.50
C ALA A 364 -26.21 -5.25 13.86
N GLY A 365 -25.03 -4.63 13.87
CA GLY A 365 -24.36 -4.18 15.08
C GLY A 365 -25.18 -3.14 15.87
N LEU A 366 -25.79 -2.17 15.19
CA LEU A 366 -26.64 -1.17 15.86
C LEU A 366 -27.98 -1.76 16.35
N VAL A 367 -28.59 -2.68 15.58
CA VAL A 367 -29.80 -3.40 16.00
C VAL A 367 -29.53 -4.28 17.23
N ALA A 368 -28.38 -4.97 17.28
CA ALA A 368 -27.98 -5.74 18.45
C ALA A 368 -27.87 -4.85 19.70
N ARG A 369 -27.35 -3.62 19.57
CA ARG A 369 -27.26 -2.64 20.65
C ARG A 369 -28.62 -2.09 21.11
N LEU A 370 -29.67 -2.25 20.31
CA LEU A 370 -31.06 -1.97 20.72
C LEU A 370 -31.72 -3.15 21.45
N GLY A 371 -31.05 -4.30 21.52
CA GLY A 371 -31.55 -5.52 22.18
C GLY A 371 -32.29 -6.49 21.25
N ASP A 372 -32.50 -6.16 19.98
CA ASP A 372 -33.13 -7.05 19.01
C ASP A 372 -32.12 -8.04 18.42
N ARG A 373 -31.76 -9.03 19.25
CA ARG A 373 -30.74 -10.04 18.95
C ARG A 373 -31.11 -10.90 17.74
N GLY A 374 -32.39 -11.25 17.60
CA GLY A 374 -32.90 -12.09 16.51
C GLY A 374 -32.76 -11.43 15.14
N HIS A 375 -33.20 -10.19 15.02
CA HIS A 375 -33.05 -9.42 13.78
C HIS A 375 -31.58 -9.13 13.46
N ALA A 376 -30.78 -8.78 14.47
CA ALA A 376 -29.36 -8.58 14.30
C ALA A 376 -28.65 -9.83 13.77
N ALA A 377 -28.94 -11.01 14.32
CA ALA A 377 -28.39 -12.28 13.84
C ALA A 377 -28.77 -12.57 12.37
N ALA A 378 -30.02 -12.31 11.99
CA ALA A 378 -30.47 -12.45 10.59
C ALA A 378 -29.71 -11.51 9.64
N LEU A 379 -29.48 -10.26 10.05
CA LEU A 379 -28.71 -9.29 9.27
C LEU A 379 -27.23 -9.71 9.14
N PHE A 380 -26.60 -10.20 10.20
CA PHE A 380 -25.22 -10.72 10.15
C PHE A 380 -25.11 -11.92 9.21
N ARG A 381 -26.06 -12.86 9.22
CA ARG A 381 -26.10 -13.98 8.27
C ARG A 381 -26.29 -13.52 6.82
N ARG A 382 -27.14 -12.51 6.59
CA ARG A 382 -27.30 -11.91 5.26
C ARG A 382 -26.00 -11.22 4.80
N ALA A 383 -25.31 -10.51 5.68
CA ALA A 383 -24.00 -9.92 5.40
C ALA A 383 -22.98 -11.01 5.03
N ALA A 384 -22.94 -12.11 5.79
CA ALA A 384 -22.07 -13.25 5.52
C ALA A 384 -22.34 -13.88 4.14
N ALA A 385 -23.61 -14.05 3.77
CA ALA A 385 -23.99 -14.59 2.45
C ALA A 385 -23.54 -13.72 1.26
N ARG A 386 -23.25 -12.43 1.50
CA ARG A 386 -22.75 -11.48 0.49
C ARG A 386 -21.23 -11.26 0.56
N THR A 387 -20.54 -11.92 1.50
CA THR A 387 -19.10 -11.74 1.74
C THR A 387 -18.31 -12.87 1.08
N ALA A 388 -17.43 -12.52 0.14
CA ALA A 388 -16.58 -13.48 -0.56
C ALA A 388 -15.33 -13.92 0.23
N VAL A 389 -14.85 -13.07 1.14
CA VAL A 389 -13.64 -13.32 1.93
C VAL A 389 -13.96 -14.24 3.11
N GLU A 390 -13.44 -15.47 3.09
CA GLU A 390 -13.80 -16.52 4.06
C GLU A 390 -13.57 -16.11 5.54
N PRO A 391 -12.44 -15.50 5.95
CA PRO A 391 -12.28 -15.03 7.33
C PRO A 391 -13.33 -14.00 7.77
N GLU A 392 -13.74 -13.11 6.87
CA GLU A 392 -14.78 -12.10 7.13
C GLU A 392 -16.16 -12.75 7.22
N ARG A 393 -16.47 -13.67 6.30
CA ARG A 393 -17.71 -14.44 6.32
C ARG A 393 -17.87 -15.20 7.64
N ARG A 394 -16.81 -15.88 8.08
CA ARG A 394 -16.80 -16.62 9.35
C ARG A 394 -17.05 -15.69 10.53
N ALA A 395 -16.34 -14.56 10.62
CA ALA A 395 -16.53 -13.60 11.71
C ALA A 395 -17.97 -13.06 11.80
N LEU A 396 -18.63 -12.87 10.65
CA LEU A 396 -20.05 -12.46 10.61
C LEU A 396 -20.99 -13.58 11.10
N LEU A 397 -20.72 -14.84 10.73
CA LEU A 397 -21.49 -15.99 11.21
C LEU A 397 -21.31 -16.23 12.70
N ASP A 398 -20.07 -16.22 13.19
CA ASP A 398 -19.74 -16.33 14.62
C ASP A 398 -20.50 -15.27 15.42
N ARG A 399 -20.57 -14.03 14.90
CA ARG A 399 -21.31 -12.95 15.56
C ARG A 399 -22.82 -13.17 15.56
N ALA A 400 -23.38 -13.79 14.52
CA ALA A 400 -24.80 -14.14 14.48
C ALA A 400 -25.13 -15.24 15.50
N ASP A 401 -24.26 -16.23 15.64
CA ASP A 401 -24.47 -17.36 16.55
C ASP A 401 -24.31 -16.93 18.01
N GLU A 402 -23.35 -16.06 18.33
CA GLU A 402 -23.21 -15.43 19.66
C GLU A 402 -24.43 -14.62 20.11
N LEU A 403 -25.23 -14.10 19.15
CA LEU A 403 -26.45 -13.36 19.46
C LEU A 403 -27.63 -14.28 19.77
N LEU A 404 -27.55 -15.55 19.38
CA LEU A 404 -28.61 -16.54 19.55
C LEU A 404 -28.30 -17.57 20.63
N ALA A 405 -27.03 -17.70 21.02
CA ALA A 405 -26.63 -18.22 22.33
C ALA A 405 -27.09 -17.27 23.44
#